data_AF-A0A9E4SIW3-F1
#
_entry.id   AF-A0A9E4SIW3-F1
#
_cell.length_a   1.000
_cell.length_b   1.000
_cell.length_c   1.000
_cell.angle_alpha   90.00
_cell.angle_beta   90.00
_cell.angle_gamma   90.00
#
_symmetry.space_group_name_H-M   'P 1'
#
loop_
_entity.id
_entity.type
_entity.pdbx_description
1 polymer ?
#
loop_
_entity_poly.entity_id
_entity_poly.type
_entity_poly.pdbx_seq_one_letter_code
_entity_poly.pdbx_strand_id
1 'polypeptide(L)'
;MAIKEAEELWPTGPEVLITLEETVQMAEEMSAPPAERWVARAISEKLIPSLYEARTYIEVGQLGSPEIRLGISRAALEAGELADVDSRYAPLYSKIRVLAEEVAIASRTI
;
A
#
# COMPACT_ATOMS: atom_id res chain seq x y z
N MET A 1 7.99 -10.16 -30.61
CA MET A 1 7.48 -9.42 -29.45
C MET A 1 6.03 -9.80 -29.31
N ALA A 2 5.70 -10.71 -28.38
CA ALA A 2 4.32 -11.11 -28.15
C ALA A 2 3.62 -9.98 -27.40
N ILE A 3 2.53 -9.47 -27.96
CA ILE A 3 1.66 -8.51 -27.28
C ILE A 3 0.82 -9.35 -26.34
N LYS A 4 1.01 -9.17 -25.02
CA LYS A 4 0.20 -9.83 -24.00
C LYS A 4 -1.26 -9.38 -24.11
N GLU A 5 -2.20 -10.29 -23.89
CA GLU A 5 -3.63 -9.97 -23.89
C GLU A 5 -3.99 -9.07 -22.69
N ALA A 6 -5.10 -8.33 -22.77
CA ALA A 6 -5.47 -7.32 -21.76
C ALA A 6 -5.69 -7.89 -20.35
N GLU A 7 -6.09 -9.16 -20.22
CA GLU A 7 -6.24 -9.87 -18.95
C GLU A 7 -4.89 -10.29 -18.35
N GLU A 8 -3.84 -10.51 -19.17
CA GLU A 8 -2.47 -10.80 -18.70
C GLU A 8 -1.72 -9.54 -18.20
N LEU A 9 -2.36 -8.37 -18.31
CA LEU A 9 -1.86 -7.09 -17.80
C LEU A 9 -2.48 -6.73 -16.44
N TRP A 10 -3.39 -7.54 -15.89
CA TRP A 10 -4.00 -7.27 -14.59
C TRP A 10 -3.10 -7.73 -13.45
N PRO A 11 -2.95 -6.91 -12.39
CA PRO A 11 -2.13 -7.27 -11.25
C PRO A 11 -2.69 -8.53 -10.57
N THR A 12 -1.78 -9.47 -10.35
CA THR A 12 -1.95 -10.71 -9.61
C THR A 12 -1.57 -10.49 -8.14
N GLY A 13 -1.92 -11.44 -7.26
CA GLY A 13 -1.51 -11.38 -5.85
C GLY A 13 0.00 -11.13 -5.63
N PRO A 14 0.91 -11.80 -6.37
CA PRO A 14 2.34 -11.51 -6.32
C PRO A 14 2.73 -10.08 -6.73
N GLU A 15 2.11 -9.51 -7.76
CA GLU A 15 2.40 -8.14 -8.19
C GLU A 15 1.91 -7.12 -7.16
N VAL A 16 0.74 -7.35 -6.57
CA VAL A 16 0.23 -6.56 -5.44
C VAL A 16 1.20 -6.61 -4.25
N LEU A 17 1.79 -7.77 -3.94
CA LEU A 17 2.79 -7.90 -2.87
C LEU A 17 4.03 -7.06 -3.14
N ILE A 18 4.52 -7.03 -4.39
CA ILE A 18 5.67 -6.20 -4.77
C ILE A 18 5.35 -4.73 -4.50
N THR A 19 4.21 -4.23 -4.99
CA THR A 19 3.80 -2.83 -4.76
C THR A 19 3.63 -2.54 -3.27
N LEU A 20 3.09 -3.48 -2.49
CA LEU A 20 2.96 -3.35 -1.05
C LEU A 20 4.32 -3.23 -0.37
N GLU A 21 5.27 -4.10 -0.69
CA GLU A 21 6.63 -4.08 -0.14
C GLU A 21 7.37 -2.80 -0.48
N GLU A 22 7.27 -2.33 -1.73
CA GLU A 22 7.82 -1.03 -2.12
C GLU A 22 7.15 0.14 -1.38
N THR A 23 5.87 0.02 -1.05
CA THR A 23 5.14 1.03 -0.28
C THR A 23 5.60 1.06 1.18
N VAL A 24 5.82 -0.10 1.79
CA VAL A 24 6.38 -0.22 3.14
C VAL A 24 7.80 0.35 3.17
N GLN A 25 8.65 -0.02 2.22
CA GLN A 25 10.03 0.48 2.11
C GLN A 25 10.06 2.02 2.02
N MET A 26 9.20 2.60 1.19
CA MET A 26 9.08 4.07 1.09
C MET A 26 8.63 4.69 2.41
N ALA A 27 7.67 4.08 3.11
CA ALA A 27 7.22 4.58 4.41
C ALA A 27 8.37 4.54 5.44
N GLU A 28 9.12 3.45 5.48
CA GLU A 28 10.28 3.30 6.36
C GLU A 28 11.32 4.39 6.11
N GLU A 29 11.70 4.62 4.85
CA GLU A 29 12.64 5.67 4.45
C GLU A 29 12.17 7.08 4.87
N MET A 30 10.88 7.37 4.71
CA MET A 30 10.29 8.65 5.09
C MET A 30 10.16 8.85 6.60
N SER A 31 10.15 7.75 7.37
CA SER A 31 10.11 7.76 8.84
C SER A 31 11.49 7.74 9.49
N ALA A 32 12.54 7.47 8.71
CA ALA A 32 13.90 7.40 9.20
C ALA A 32 14.40 8.79 9.65
N PRO A 33 15.33 8.88 10.62
CA PRO A 33 15.97 10.13 10.98
C PRO A 33 16.53 10.84 9.73
N PRO A 34 16.33 12.16 9.55
CA PRO A 34 15.89 13.15 10.55
C PRO A 34 14.38 13.45 10.56
N ALA A 35 13.50 12.49 10.24
CA ALA A 35 12.05 12.69 10.28
C ALA A 35 11.54 13.20 11.64
N GLU A 36 10.48 14.02 11.59
CA GLU A 36 9.86 14.53 12.80
C GLU A 36 9.23 13.38 13.61
N ARG A 37 9.28 13.47 14.94
CA ARG A 37 8.84 12.38 15.83
C ARG A 37 7.38 11.98 15.60
N TRP A 38 6.51 12.94 15.30
CA TRP A 38 5.10 12.66 15.05
C TRP A 38 4.89 11.92 13.71
N VAL A 39 5.69 12.22 12.68
CA VAL A 39 5.71 11.49 11.41
C VAL A 39 6.17 10.06 11.62
N ALA A 40 7.33 9.90 12.27
CA ALA A 40 7.88 8.58 12.56
C ALA A 40 6.88 7.71 13.35
N ARG A 41 6.15 8.33 14.28
CA ARG A 41 5.08 7.68 15.05
C ARG A 41 3.88 7.28 14.17
N ALA A 42 3.35 8.19 13.35
CA ALA A 42 2.24 7.89 12.46
C ALA A 42 2.57 6.73 11.51
N ILE A 43 3.78 6.74 10.96
CA ILE A 43 4.23 5.70 10.03
C ILE A 43 4.40 4.35 10.74
N SER A 44 5.18 4.31 11.82
CA SER A 44 5.56 3.06 12.50
C SER A 44 4.45 2.44 13.35
N GLU A 45 3.62 3.25 14.01
CA GLU A 45 2.57 2.73 14.91
C GLU A 45 1.26 2.42 14.18
N LYS A 46 1.05 2.99 12.99
CA LYS A 46 -0.25 2.87 12.30
C LYS A 46 -0.15 2.49 10.83
N LEU A 47 0.60 3.24 10.02
CA LEU A 47 0.62 3.04 8.57
C LEU A 47 1.23 1.67 8.20
N ILE A 48 2.46 1.40 8.63
CA ILE A 48 3.16 0.14 8.34
C ILE A 48 2.40 -1.07 8.90
N PRO A 49 1.93 -1.07 10.16
CA PRO A 49 1.11 -2.17 10.67
C PRO A 49 -0.15 -2.43 9.84
N SER A 50 -0.82 -1.38 9.35
CA SER A 50 -2.01 -1.53 8.50
C SER A 50 -1.69 -2.17 7.14
N LEU A 51 -0.52 -1.88 6.58
CA LEU A 51 -0.04 -2.55 5.36
C LEU A 51 0.33 -4.01 5.61
N TYR A 52 0.91 -4.35 6.76
CA TYR A 52 1.21 -5.74 7.12
C TYR A 52 -0.04 -6.58 7.39
N GLU A 53 -1.09 -5.98 7.94
CA GLU A 53 -2.40 -6.62 8.06
C GLU A 53 -2.90 -7.04 6.67
N ALA A 54 -2.91 -6.11 5.70
CA ALA A 54 -3.28 -6.41 4.32
C ALA A 54 -2.38 -7.48 3.67
N ARG A 55 -1.06 -7.38 3.86
CA ARG A 55 -0.06 -8.33 3.35
C ARG A 55 -0.37 -9.76 3.76
N THR A 56 -0.73 -9.97 5.02
CA THR A 56 -1.03 -11.30 5.57
C THR A 56 -2.11 -12.01 4.75
N TYR A 57 -3.21 -11.33 4.44
CA TYR A 57 -4.31 -11.91 3.66
C TYR A 57 -3.94 -12.15 2.19
N ILE A 58 -3.14 -11.27 1.60
CA ILE A 58 -2.62 -11.45 0.24
C ILE A 58 -1.70 -12.67 0.17
N GLU A 59 -0.79 -12.85 1.13
CA GLU A 59 0.16 -13.97 1.19
C GLU A 59 -0.53 -15.33 1.32
N VAL A 60 -1.64 -15.40 2.08
CA VAL A 60 -2.42 -16.64 2.21
C VAL A 60 -3.43 -16.86 1.07
N GLY A 61 -3.36 -16.04 0.01
CA GLY A 61 -4.20 -16.15 -1.19
C GLY A 61 -5.65 -15.70 -1.01
N GLN A 62 -5.98 -14.99 0.08
CA GLN A 62 -7.32 -14.49 0.35
C GLN A 62 -7.55 -13.10 -0.26
N LEU A 63 -7.29 -12.94 -1.55
CA LEU A 63 -7.37 -11.65 -2.25
C LEU A 63 -8.77 -10.98 -2.23
N GLY A 64 -9.84 -11.74 -1.97
CA GLY A 64 -11.19 -11.21 -1.78
C GLY A 64 -11.51 -10.74 -0.35
N SER A 65 -10.56 -10.86 0.58
CA SER A 65 -10.73 -10.48 1.98
C SER A 65 -10.97 -8.96 2.12
N PRO A 66 -12.01 -8.53 2.86
CA PRO A 66 -12.25 -7.12 3.12
C PRO A 66 -11.12 -6.49 3.96
N GLU A 67 -10.38 -7.29 4.73
CA GLU A 67 -9.28 -6.84 5.57
C GLU A 67 -8.13 -6.24 4.75
N ILE A 68 -7.90 -6.72 3.52
CA ILE A 68 -6.91 -6.12 2.61
C ILE A 68 -7.28 -4.66 2.32
N ARG A 69 -8.53 -4.42 1.91
CA ARG A 69 -9.04 -3.07 1.63
C ARG A 69 -9.06 -2.20 2.87
N LEU A 70 -9.40 -2.75 4.03
CA LEU A 70 -9.41 -2.03 5.31
C LEU A 70 -8.00 -1.59 5.70
N GLY A 71 -7.01 -2.49 5.65
CA GLY A 71 -5.61 -2.18 5.94
C GLY A 71 -5.05 -1.08 5.03
N ILE A 72 -5.28 -1.20 3.72
CA ILE A 72 -4.84 -0.18 2.75
C ILE A 72 -5.55 1.16 2.98
N SER A 73 -6.85 1.15 3.29
CA SER A 73 -7.61 2.38 3.55
C SER A 73 -7.13 3.10 4.80
N ARG A 74 -6.80 2.35 5.87
CA ARG A 74 -6.19 2.92 7.09
C ARG A 74 -4.83 3.55 6.80
N ALA A 75 -3.98 2.86 6.06
CA ALA A 75 -2.69 3.39 5.64
C ALA A 75 -2.84 4.67 4.79
N ALA A 76 -3.83 4.70 3.88
CA ALA A 76 -4.11 5.85 3.04
C ALA A 76 -4.58 7.06 3.84
N LEU A 77 -5.39 6.86 4.89
CA LEU A 77 -5.83 7.95 5.78
C LEU A 77 -4.62 8.58 6.49
N GLU A 78 -3.75 7.79 7.11
CA GLU A 78 -2.57 8.29 7.81
C GLU A 78 -1.60 9.00 6.86
N ALA A 79 -1.38 8.46 5.66
CA ALA A 79 -0.55 9.11 4.64
C ALA A 79 -1.16 10.40 4.09
N GLY A 80 -2.50 10.46 3.99
CA GLY A 80 -3.23 11.65 3.61
C GLY A 80 -3.10 12.77 4.64
N GLU A 81 -3.28 12.45 5.92
CA GLU A 81 -3.07 13.40 7.02
C GLU A 81 -1.63 13.95 7.03
N LEU A 82 -0.64 13.08 6.78
CA LEU A 82 0.75 13.51 6.62
C LEU A 82 0.93 14.47 5.44
N ALA A 83 0.35 14.14 4.28
CA ALA A 83 0.46 14.94 3.06
C ALA A 83 -0.26 16.30 3.15
N ASP A 84 -1.36 16.38 3.91
CA ASP A 84 -2.11 17.61 4.17
C ASP A 84 -1.30 18.59 5.03
N VAL A 85 -0.52 18.07 5.98
CA VAL A 85 0.38 18.87 6.83
C VAL A 85 1.66 19.24 6.08
N ASP A 86 2.24 18.29 5.34
CA ASP A 86 3.48 18.48 4.59
C ASP A 86 3.46 17.70 3.27
N SER A 87 3.49 18.44 2.16
CA SER A 87 3.40 17.90 0.81
C SER A 87 4.52 16.93 0.45
N ARG A 88 5.63 16.89 1.21
CA ARG A 88 6.70 15.91 1.02
C ARG A 88 6.20 14.47 1.18
N TYR A 89 5.11 14.24 1.91
CA TYR A 89 4.50 12.91 2.11
C TYR A 89 3.46 12.52 1.03
N ALA A 90 3.13 13.44 0.11
CA ALA A 90 2.19 13.16 -0.98
C ALA A 90 2.57 11.97 -1.89
N PRO A 91 3.87 11.68 -2.16
CA PRO A 91 4.25 10.48 -2.92
C PRO A 91 3.84 9.17 -2.23
N LEU A 92 3.96 9.09 -0.89
CA LEU A 92 3.56 7.90 -0.13
C LEU A 92 2.05 7.68 -0.21
N TYR A 93 1.26 8.75 -0.02
CA TYR A 93 -0.19 8.69 -0.21
C TYR A 93 -0.57 8.23 -1.62
N SER A 94 0.10 8.76 -2.64
CA SER A 94 -0.13 8.38 -4.04
C SER A 94 0.19 6.91 -4.29
N LYS A 95 1.29 6.39 -3.75
CA LYS A 95 1.68 4.99 -3.90
C LYS A 95 0.69 4.03 -3.21
N ILE A 96 0.18 4.40 -2.03
CA ILE A 96 -0.88 3.63 -1.35
C ILE A 96 -2.17 3.61 -2.17
N ARG A 97 -2.51 4.70 -2.87
CA ARG A 97 -3.66 4.72 -3.78
C ARG A 97 -3.49 3.81 -4.99
N VAL A 98 -2.28 3.73 -5.55
CA VAL A 98 -1.96 2.77 -6.62
C VAL A 98 -2.13 1.34 -6.11
N LEU A 99 -1.58 1.03 -4.94
CA LEU A 99 -1.77 -0.27 -4.28
C LEU A 99 -3.26 -0.61 -4.08
N ALA A 100 -4.07 0.36 -3.66
CA ALA A 100 -5.52 0.18 -3.51
C ALA A 100 -6.22 -0.19 -4.81
N GLU A 101 -5.83 0.44 -5.92
CA GLU A 101 -6.37 0.15 -7.24
C GLU A 101 -5.94 -1.25 -7.72
N GLU A 102 -4.67 -1.61 -7.52
CA GLU A 102 -4.17 -2.93 -7.89
C GLU A 102 -4.89 -4.05 -7.13
N VAL A 103 -5.11 -3.88 -5.82
CA VAL A 103 -5.95 -4.81 -5.04
C VAL A 103 -7.37 -4.89 -5.57
N ALA A 104 -7.98 -3.74 -5.90
CA ALA A 104 -9.34 -3.71 -6.41
C ALA A 104 -9.45 -4.46 -7.74
N ILE A 105 -8.45 -4.36 -8.62
CA ILE A 105 -8.38 -5.12 -9.87
C ILE A 105 -8.15 -6.60 -9.58
N ALA A 106 -7.13 -6.94 -8.79
CA ALA A 106 -6.77 -8.32 -8.46
C ALA A 106 -7.94 -9.10 -7.83
N SER A 107 -8.74 -8.43 -6.98
CA SER A 107 -9.91 -9.03 -6.33
C SER A 107 -11.07 -9.37 -7.27
N ARG A 108 -11.11 -8.78 -8.47
CA ARG A 108 -12.16 -9.03 -9.49
C ARG A 108 -11.81 -10.16 -10.45
N THR A 109 -10.55 -10.58 -10.49
CA THR A 109 -10.03 -11.60 -11.40
C THR A 109 -10.17 -13.03 -10.85
N ILE A 110 -10.84 -13.18 -9.70
CA ILE A 110 -10.99 -14.42 -8.91
C ILE A 110 -12.46 -14.79 -8.83
#